data_AF-A0A379EWS2-F1
#
_entry.id   AF-A0A379EWS2-F1
#
_cell.length_a   1.000
_cell.length_b   1.000
_cell.length_c   1.000
_cell.angle_alpha   90.00
_cell.angle_beta   90.00
_cell.angle_gamma   90.00
#
_symmetry.space_group_name_H-M   'P 1'
#
loop_
_entity.id
_entity.type
_entity.pdbx_description
1 polymer ?
#
loop_
_entity_poly.entity_id
_entity_poly.type
_entity_poly.pdbx_seq_one_letter_code
_entity_poly.pdbx_strand_id
1 'polypeptide(L)'
;MKFSKIVICFSCFISHTVLSAPQPSSSQHSPNFTDEYCEKSKATDCQPSYMSTVSQVKENSWDLALLSKDVDNIKSDVYSQLQTIEKILNDFSSKIAHQNSKSTENAEGLSELALYTTDEIALLSSKLSLQNTAHLKQTKQIGNQLQALHKNIYRLDKKMNAGFASQAALSGLFQPDANNTVNFTASVGGYHTQVALAVGMGYRFSKNVSTRAGIAVNPNSRLTYNTAINFAW
;
A
#
# COMPACT_ATOMS: atom_id res chain seq x y z
N MET A 1 22.40 -30.59 4.03
CA MET A 1 23.51 -30.77 3.08
C MET A 1 24.65 -29.84 3.49
N LYS A 2 25.80 -30.41 3.84
CA LYS A 2 27.06 -29.72 4.18
C LYS A 2 27.90 -29.58 2.91
N PHE A 3 28.46 -28.40 2.62
CA PHE A 3 29.74 -28.18 1.89
C PHE A 3 30.11 -26.70 2.11
N SER A 4 31.03 -26.36 3.01
CA SER A 4 32.50 -26.33 2.89
C SER A 4 32.98 -24.89 2.65
N LYS A 5 33.34 -24.20 3.74
CA LYS A 5 34.14 -22.97 3.69
C LYS A 5 35.61 -23.39 3.73
N ILE A 6 36.30 -23.25 2.60
CA ILE A 6 37.75 -23.31 2.52
C ILE A 6 38.27 -21.95 2.98
N VAL A 7 38.77 -21.89 4.22
CA VAL A 7 39.58 -20.78 4.73
C VAL A 7 41.03 -21.18 4.48
N ILE A 8 41.68 -20.56 3.50
CA ILE A 8 43.11 -20.73 3.27
C ILE A 8 43.82 -19.83 4.28
N CYS A 9 44.30 -20.44 5.35
CA CYS A 9 45.16 -19.83 6.35
C CYS A 9 46.58 -19.71 5.75
N PHE A 10 46.96 -18.52 5.29
CA PHE A 10 48.27 -18.23 4.69
C PHE A 10 49.32 -17.84 5.76
N SER A 11 49.32 -18.53 6.90
CA SER A 11 50.21 -18.21 8.02
C SER A 11 50.79 -19.47 8.66
N CYS A 12 51.58 -20.24 7.92
CA CYS A 12 52.53 -21.18 8.53
C CYS A 12 53.50 -21.67 7.46
N PHE A 13 54.64 -20.99 7.30
CA PHE A 13 55.96 -21.56 6.97
C PHE A 13 56.93 -20.41 6.70
N ILE A 14 57.48 -19.82 7.77
CA ILE A 14 58.78 -19.15 7.69
C ILE A 14 59.59 -19.73 8.85
N SER A 15 60.25 -20.86 8.56
CA SER A 15 61.29 -21.41 9.43
C SER A 15 62.43 -20.41 9.52
N HIS A 16 62.81 -20.11 10.75
CA HIS A 16 64.03 -19.42 11.11
C HIS A 16 65.26 -20.11 10.49
N THR A 17 65.97 -19.39 9.63
CA THR A 17 67.43 -19.48 9.50
C THR A 17 67.96 -18.07 9.37
N VAL A 18 68.38 -17.53 10.51
CA VAL A 18 69.19 -16.32 10.59
C VAL A 18 70.58 -16.70 10.07
N LEU A 19 70.87 -16.38 8.81
CA LEU A 19 72.23 -16.39 8.29
C LEU A 19 72.74 -14.95 8.38
N SER A 20 73.52 -14.68 9.43
CA SER A 20 74.15 -13.39 9.70
C SER A 20 74.96 -12.92 8.49
N ALA A 21 74.53 -11.83 7.85
CA ALA A 21 75.37 -11.08 6.95
C ALA A 21 76.45 -10.36 7.77
N PRO A 22 77.74 -10.40 7.37
CA PRO A 22 78.76 -9.64 8.05
C PRO A 22 78.52 -8.15 7.79
N GLN A 23 78.49 -7.36 8.86
CA GLN A 23 78.54 -5.90 8.80
C GLN A 23 79.76 -5.45 7.98
N PRO A 24 79.66 -4.44 7.11
CA PRO A 24 80.83 -3.87 6.47
C PRO A 24 81.62 -3.11 7.54
N SER A 25 82.67 -3.74 8.04
CA SER A 25 83.68 -3.08 8.85
C SER A 25 84.30 -1.96 8.01
N SER A 26 84.25 -0.75 8.57
CA SER A 26 85.02 0.40 8.12
C SER A 26 86.50 0.05 8.05
N SER A 27 86.99 -0.22 6.85
CA SER A 27 88.42 -0.14 6.54
C SER A 27 88.58 0.19 5.07
N GLN A 28 88.96 1.45 4.81
CA GLN A 28 89.55 1.85 3.54
C GLN A 28 90.78 0.99 3.30
N HIS A 29 90.68 0.00 2.43
CA HIS A 29 91.83 -0.61 1.79
C HIS A 29 91.46 -0.90 0.33
N SER A 30 91.98 -0.05 -0.55
CA SER A 30 92.07 -0.30 -1.98
C SER A 30 93.07 -1.43 -2.19
N PRO A 31 92.69 -2.60 -2.73
CA PRO A 31 93.70 -3.52 -3.23
C PRO A 31 94.14 -2.97 -4.59
N ASN A 32 95.35 -2.42 -4.65
CA ASN A 32 96.03 -2.09 -5.91
C ASN A 32 96.33 -3.40 -6.66
N PHE A 33 95.37 -3.88 -7.45
CA PHE A 33 95.52 -5.11 -8.22
C PHE A 33 96.45 -4.95 -9.43
N THR A 34 96.79 -3.73 -9.84
CA THR A 34 97.77 -3.45 -10.92
C THR A 34 99.22 -3.55 -10.48
N ASP A 35 99.54 -3.15 -9.25
CA ASP A 35 100.93 -2.95 -8.87
C ASP A 35 101.58 -4.26 -8.41
N GLU A 36 100.85 -5.12 -7.67
CA GLU A 36 101.45 -6.30 -7.06
C GLU A 36 101.81 -7.43 -8.06
N TYR A 37 101.21 -7.44 -9.26
CA TYR A 37 101.47 -8.47 -10.29
C TYR A 37 102.48 -8.04 -11.38
N CYS A 38 102.53 -6.77 -11.82
CA CYS A 38 103.60 -6.32 -12.74
C CYS A 38 104.94 -6.14 -11.99
N GLU A 39 104.94 -5.79 -10.70
CA GLU A 39 106.19 -5.53 -9.95
C GLU A 39 106.93 -6.82 -9.52
N LYS A 40 106.21 -7.92 -9.30
CA LYS A 40 106.80 -9.22 -8.90
C LYS A 40 107.36 -10.06 -10.07
N SER A 41 107.02 -9.75 -11.33
CA SER A 41 107.33 -10.65 -12.46
C SER A 41 108.60 -10.32 -13.27
N LYS A 42 109.28 -9.18 -13.04
CA LYS A 42 110.40 -8.72 -13.90
C LYS A 42 110.12 -8.88 -15.40
N ALA A 43 108.86 -8.78 -15.81
CA ALA A 43 108.47 -8.90 -17.21
C ALA A 43 108.54 -7.51 -17.84
N THR A 44 109.55 -7.27 -18.67
CA THR A 44 109.73 -6.02 -19.45
C THR A 44 108.66 -5.84 -20.55
N ASP A 45 107.56 -6.61 -20.52
CA ASP A 45 106.45 -6.56 -21.48
C ASP A 45 105.09 -6.62 -20.76
N CYS A 46 104.77 -5.67 -19.88
CA CYS A 46 103.36 -5.38 -19.56
C CYS A 46 102.77 -4.65 -20.79
N GLN A 47 102.28 -5.42 -21.77
CA GLN A 47 101.71 -4.89 -23.03
C GLN A 47 100.61 -3.84 -22.75
N PRO A 48 100.49 -2.76 -23.56
CA PRO A 48 99.48 -1.70 -23.38
C PRO A 48 98.03 -2.20 -23.25
N SER A 49 97.73 -3.36 -23.84
CA SER A 49 96.44 -4.04 -23.73
C SER A 49 96.08 -4.43 -22.29
N TYR A 50 97.04 -4.91 -21.49
CA TYR A 50 96.82 -5.35 -20.11
C TYR A 50 96.42 -4.18 -19.20
N MET A 51 97.11 -3.05 -19.30
CA MET A 51 96.82 -1.85 -18.50
C MET A 51 95.44 -1.24 -18.81
N SER A 52 95.00 -1.32 -20.07
CA SER A 52 93.65 -0.91 -20.49
C SER A 52 92.57 -1.81 -19.87
N THR A 53 92.79 -3.13 -19.89
CA THR A 53 91.86 -4.10 -19.29
C THR A 53 91.69 -3.88 -17.79
N VAL A 54 92.75 -3.59 -17.04
CA VAL A 54 92.61 -3.38 -15.59
C VAL A 54 91.84 -2.09 -15.25
N SER A 55 92.02 -1.03 -16.05
CA SER A 55 91.25 0.21 -15.89
C SER A 55 89.75 -0.03 -16.11
N GLN A 56 89.39 -0.78 -17.15
CA GLN A 56 87.98 -1.16 -17.43
C GLN A 56 87.38 -2.03 -16.32
N VAL A 57 88.14 -2.97 -15.77
CA VAL A 57 87.68 -3.81 -14.65
C VAL A 57 87.37 -2.95 -13.42
N LYS A 58 88.15 -1.90 -13.17
CA LYS A 58 87.91 -0.95 -12.08
C LYS A 58 86.64 -0.14 -12.30
N GLU A 59 86.42 0.40 -13.50
CA GLU A 59 85.18 1.11 -13.86
C GLU A 59 83.96 0.21 -13.70
N ASN A 60 84.02 -1.01 -14.24
CA ASN A 60 82.95 -2.00 -14.07
C ASN A 60 82.66 -2.31 -12.60
N SER A 61 83.68 -2.34 -11.73
CA SER A 61 83.48 -2.53 -10.29
C SER A 61 82.71 -1.37 -9.64
N TRP A 62 82.92 -0.14 -10.08
CA TRP A 62 82.16 1.02 -9.61
C TRP A 62 80.72 0.98 -10.10
N ASP A 63 80.51 0.65 -11.37
CA ASP A 63 79.18 0.51 -11.96
C ASP A 63 78.37 -0.60 -11.27
N LEU A 64 79.01 -1.73 -10.93
CA LEU A 64 78.38 -2.80 -10.14
C LEU A 64 77.99 -2.34 -8.73
N ALA A 65 78.81 -1.54 -8.07
CA ALA A 65 78.51 -1.00 -6.74
C ALA A 65 77.33 0.00 -6.79
N LEU A 66 77.27 0.84 -7.83
CA LEU A 66 76.16 1.76 -8.05
C LEU A 66 74.85 1.00 -8.33
N LEU A 67 74.91 -0.01 -9.21
CA LEU A 67 73.77 -0.86 -9.53
C LEU A 67 73.23 -1.60 -8.30
N SER A 68 74.11 -2.06 -7.40
CA SER A 68 73.69 -2.69 -6.14
C SER A 68 72.88 -1.74 -5.26
N LYS A 69 73.28 -0.47 -5.19
CA LYS A 69 72.55 0.55 -4.42
C LYS A 69 71.19 0.85 -5.03
N ASP A 70 71.10 0.92 -6.36
CA ASP A 70 69.83 1.14 -7.05
C ASP A 70 68.87 -0.03 -6.84
N VAL A 71 69.37 -1.27 -6.83
CA VAL A 71 68.58 -2.46 -6.49
C VAL A 71 68.01 -2.38 -5.07
N ASP A 72 68.80 -1.95 -4.09
CA ASP A 72 68.32 -1.79 -2.70
C ASP A 72 67.26 -0.68 -2.57
N ASN A 73 67.45 0.43 -3.27
CA ASN A 73 66.46 1.52 -3.31
C ASN A 73 65.14 1.04 -3.94
N ILE A 74 65.21 0.37 -5.10
CA ILE A 74 64.04 -0.20 -5.78
C ILE A 74 63.32 -1.20 -4.86
N LYS A 75 64.08 -2.06 -4.17
CA LYS A 75 63.52 -3.03 -3.22
C LYS A 75 62.74 -2.33 -2.11
N SER A 76 63.29 -1.27 -1.53
CA SER A 76 62.63 -0.47 -0.50
C SER A 76 61.35 0.20 -1.02
N ASP A 77 61.41 0.80 -2.20
CA ASP A 77 60.25 1.46 -2.83
C ASP A 77 59.13 0.48 -3.15
N VAL A 78 59.46 -0.70 -3.66
CA VAL A 78 58.49 -1.78 -3.93
C VAL A 78 57.82 -2.22 -2.63
N TYR A 79 58.56 -2.42 -1.54
CA TYR A 79 57.94 -2.78 -0.25
C TYR A 79 57.00 -1.71 0.28
N SER A 80 57.39 -0.44 0.20
CA SER A 80 56.54 0.70 0.62
C SER A 80 55.25 0.79 -0.21
N GLN A 81 55.35 0.61 -1.53
CA GLN A 81 54.20 0.58 -2.43
C GLN A 81 53.27 -0.60 -2.11
N LEU A 82 53.81 -1.79 -1.86
CA LEU A 82 53.02 -2.97 -1.48
C LEU A 82 52.22 -2.74 -0.19
N GLN A 83 52.82 -2.13 0.83
CA GLN A 83 52.12 -1.78 2.07
C GLN A 83 50.99 -0.77 1.83
N THR A 84 51.23 0.21 0.96
CA THR A 84 50.22 1.20 0.59
C THR A 84 49.04 0.54 -0.14
N ILE A 85 49.32 -0.36 -1.08
CA ILE A 85 48.31 -1.13 -1.81
C ILE A 85 47.48 -1.98 -0.84
N GLU A 86 48.13 -2.66 0.12
CA GLU A 86 47.44 -3.48 1.13
C GLU A 86 46.49 -2.63 1.98
N LYS A 87 46.94 -1.46 2.43
CA LYS A 87 46.09 -0.51 3.18
C LYS A 87 44.87 -0.06 2.37
N ILE A 88 45.07 0.25 1.09
CA ILE A 88 43.99 0.65 0.18
C ILE A 88 42.99 -0.49 0.00
N LEU A 89 43.46 -1.73 -0.19
CA LEU A 89 42.60 -2.91 -0.34
C LEU A 89 41.76 -3.15 0.92
N ASN A 90 42.36 -3.01 2.10
CA ASN A 90 41.65 -3.18 3.37
C ASN A 90 40.59 -2.07 3.59
N ASP A 91 40.91 -0.82 3.26
CA ASP A 91 39.94 0.29 3.33
C ASP A 91 38.75 0.06 2.38
N PHE A 92 39.02 -0.32 1.12
CA PHE A 92 37.95 -0.66 0.17
C PHE A 92 37.11 -1.85 0.62
N SER A 93 37.74 -2.90 1.15
CA SER A 93 37.03 -4.07 1.69
C SER A 93 36.05 -3.67 2.80
N SER A 94 36.50 -2.82 3.73
CA SER A 94 35.66 -2.31 4.82
C SER A 94 34.48 -1.45 4.31
N LYS A 95 34.74 -0.58 3.32
CA LYS A 95 33.72 0.27 2.70
C LYS A 95 32.66 -0.55 1.96
N ILE A 96 33.08 -1.58 1.21
CA ILE A 96 32.19 -2.51 0.52
C ILE A 96 31.33 -3.27 1.54
N ALA A 97 31.94 -3.77 2.63
CA ALA A 97 31.20 -4.47 3.67
C ALA A 97 30.12 -3.58 4.31
N HIS A 98 30.45 -2.33 4.65
CA HIS A 98 29.51 -1.36 5.20
C HIS A 98 28.40 -0.97 4.21
N GLN A 99 28.72 -0.83 2.91
CA GLN A 99 27.69 -0.57 1.90
C GLN A 99 26.74 -1.76 1.73
N ASN A 100 27.27 -2.98 1.75
CA ASN A 100 26.47 -4.19 1.66
C ASN A 100 25.52 -4.33 2.87
N SER A 101 25.99 -4.06 4.09
CA SER A 101 25.11 -4.12 5.28
C SER A 101 23.97 -3.09 5.19
N LYS A 102 24.27 -1.85 4.78
CA LYS A 102 23.24 -0.82 4.60
C LYS A 102 22.24 -1.17 3.48
N SER A 103 22.70 -1.84 2.42
CA SER A 103 21.82 -2.34 1.35
C SER A 103 20.88 -3.43 1.85
N THR A 104 21.38 -4.34 2.70
CA THR A 104 20.56 -5.37 3.35
C THR A 104 19.51 -4.76 4.28
N GLU A 105 19.90 -3.82 5.14
CA GLU A 105 18.97 -3.10 6.03
C GLU A 105 17.86 -2.39 5.24
N ASN A 106 18.23 -1.71 4.14
CA ASN A 106 17.25 -1.05 3.27
C ASN A 106 16.30 -2.06 2.60
N ALA A 107 16.80 -3.22 2.17
CA ALA A 107 15.98 -4.27 1.57
C ALA A 107 14.99 -4.87 2.59
N GLU A 108 15.43 -5.09 3.83
CA GLU A 108 14.57 -5.56 4.93
C GLU A 108 13.49 -4.52 5.26
N GLY A 109 13.87 -3.24 5.40
CA GLY A 109 12.92 -2.15 5.66
C GLY A 109 11.89 -1.96 4.55
N LEU A 110 12.29 -2.12 3.27
CA LEU A 110 11.36 -2.10 2.14
C LEU A 110 10.40 -3.30 2.17
N SER A 111 10.88 -4.48 2.54
CA SER A 111 10.05 -5.68 2.67
C SER A 111 9.02 -5.54 3.80
N GLU A 112 9.42 -4.98 4.95
CA GLU A 112 8.52 -4.75 6.08
C GLU A 112 7.43 -3.73 5.72
N LEU A 113 7.80 -2.63 5.08
CA LEU A 113 6.86 -1.61 4.61
C LEU A 113 5.85 -2.19 3.60
N ALA A 114 6.29 -3.07 2.70
CA ALA A 114 5.41 -3.73 1.72
C ALA A 114 4.37 -4.65 2.39
N LEU A 115 4.75 -5.36 3.46
CA LEU A 115 3.81 -6.21 4.21
C LEU A 115 2.77 -5.37 4.97
N TYR A 116 3.23 -4.35 5.73
CA TYR A 116 2.35 -3.48 6.50
C TYR A 116 1.30 -2.78 5.61
N THR A 117 1.73 -2.24 4.46
CA THR A 117 0.82 -1.57 3.52
C THR A 117 -0.19 -2.52 2.89
N THR A 118 0.21 -3.78 2.60
CA THR A 118 -0.70 -4.80 2.04
C THR A 118 -1.81 -5.17 3.03
N ASP A 119 -1.47 -5.36 4.31
CA ASP A 119 -2.44 -5.70 5.36
C ASP A 119 -3.44 -4.55 5.60
N GLU A 120 -2.96 -3.30 5.63
CA GLU A 120 -3.81 -2.12 5.82
C GLU A 120 -4.79 -1.94 4.65
N ILE A 121 -4.35 -2.14 3.41
CA ILE A 121 -5.20 -2.11 2.21
C ILE A 121 -6.24 -3.24 2.25
N ALA A 122 -5.84 -4.46 2.63
CA ALA A 122 -6.75 -5.60 2.75
C ALA A 122 -7.84 -5.34 3.80
N LEU A 123 -7.46 -4.81 4.97
CA LEU A 123 -8.40 -4.44 6.02
C LEU A 123 -9.36 -3.34 5.57
N LEU A 124 -8.84 -2.27 4.98
CA LEU A 124 -9.66 -1.15 4.50
C LEU A 124 -10.65 -1.57 3.42
N SER A 125 -10.21 -2.40 2.47
CA SER A 125 -11.09 -2.92 1.40
C SER A 125 -12.22 -3.79 1.97
N SER A 126 -11.94 -4.61 2.99
CA SER A 126 -12.96 -5.41 3.68
C SER A 126 -13.99 -4.53 4.41
N LYS A 127 -13.53 -3.47 5.08
CA LYS A 127 -14.38 -2.52 5.82
C LYS A 127 -15.28 -1.74 4.87
N LEU A 128 -14.75 -1.28 3.74
CA LEU A 128 -15.51 -0.61 2.70
C LEU A 128 -16.58 -1.52 2.10
N SER A 129 -16.26 -2.79 1.85
CA SER A 129 -17.22 -3.78 1.36
C SER A 129 -18.37 -4.02 2.34
N LEU A 130 -18.07 -4.16 3.64
CA LEU A 130 -19.09 -4.30 4.69
C LEU A 130 -19.99 -3.06 4.79
N GLN A 131 -19.42 -1.86 4.75
CA GLN A 131 -20.20 -0.62 4.75
C GLN A 131 -21.09 -0.52 3.50
N ASN A 132 -20.57 -0.81 2.32
CA ASN A 132 -21.34 -0.78 1.07
C ASN A 132 -22.52 -1.76 1.12
N THR A 133 -22.30 -3.00 1.59
CA THR A 133 -23.39 -3.98 1.72
C THR A 133 -24.44 -3.57 2.75
N ALA A 134 -24.04 -2.95 3.86
CA ALA A 134 -24.95 -2.41 4.87
C ALA A 134 -25.79 -1.25 4.30
N HIS A 135 -25.15 -0.28 3.64
CA HIS A 135 -25.83 0.84 2.99
C HIS A 135 -26.80 0.38 1.89
N LEU A 136 -26.43 -0.60 1.07
CA LEU A 136 -27.32 -1.16 0.05
C LEU A 136 -28.55 -1.83 0.67
N LYS A 137 -28.40 -2.56 1.78
CA LYS A 137 -29.52 -3.15 2.51
C LYS A 137 -30.46 -2.06 3.05
N GLN A 138 -29.89 -1.02 3.68
CA GLN A 138 -30.67 0.10 4.21
C GLN A 138 -31.42 0.85 3.10
N THR A 139 -30.76 1.16 1.99
CA THR A 139 -31.39 1.83 0.83
C THR A 139 -32.52 0.99 0.24
N LYS A 140 -32.35 -0.33 0.12
CA LYS A 140 -33.42 -1.24 -0.32
C LYS A 140 -34.61 -1.26 0.65
N GLN A 141 -34.34 -1.29 1.96
CA GLN A 141 -35.39 -1.25 2.98
C GLN A 141 -36.18 0.06 2.91
N ILE A 142 -35.50 1.21 2.83
CA ILE A 142 -36.13 2.53 2.68
C ILE A 142 -36.96 2.58 1.39
N GLY A 143 -36.42 2.08 0.27
CA GLY A 143 -37.16 2.01 -1.00
C GLY A 143 -38.45 1.20 -0.91
N ASN A 144 -38.42 0.05 -0.26
CA ASN A 144 -39.60 -0.80 -0.05
C ASN A 144 -40.63 -0.11 0.88
N GLN A 145 -40.17 0.52 1.95
CA GLN A 145 -41.05 1.26 2.87
C GLN A 145 -41.70 2.46 2.19
N LEU A 146 -40.96 3.20 1.36
CA LEU A 146 -41.47 4.33 0.59
C LEU A 146 -42.54 3.90 -0.43
N GLN A 147 -42.32 2.79 -1.13
CA GLN A 147 -43.32 2.23 -2.05
C GLN A 147 -44.59 1.79 -1.30
N ALA A 148 -44.44 1.15 -0.14
CA ALA A 148 -45.57 0.77 0.70
C ALA A 148 -46.35 2.00 1.19
N LEU A 149 -45.65 3.05 1.62
CA LEU A 149 -46.24 4.32 2.04
C LEU A 149 -47.00 4.97 0.88
N HIS A 150 -46.40 5.06 -0.31
CA HIS A 150 -47.04 5.62 -1.49
C HIS A 150 -48.34 4.87 -1.83
N LYS A 151 -48.32 3.54 -1.82
CA LYS A 151 -49.50 2.70 -2.07
C LYS A 151 -50.57 2.88 -0.98
N ASN A 152 -50.18 3.12 0.26
CA ASN A 152 -51.11 3.39 1.36
C ASN A 152 -51.77 4.75 1.21
N ILE A 153 -50.99 5.80 0.91
CA ILE A 153 -51.48 7.16 0.67
C ILE A 153 -52.47 7.17 -0.50
N TYR A 154 -52.12 6.55 -1.62
CA TYR A 154 -53.00 6.48 -2.77
C TYR A 154 -54.32 5.73 -2.47
N ARG A 155 -54.25 4.64 -1.69
CA ARG A 155 -55.46 3.93 -1.25
C ARG A 155 -56.29 4.75 -0.28
N LEU A 156 -55.65 5.51 0.62
CA LEU A 156 -56.32 6.37 1.57
C LEU A 156 -57.05 7.50 0.85
N ASP A 157 -56.40 8.15 -0.11
CA ASP A 157 -57.01 9.18 -0.96
C ASP A 157 -58.24 8.65 -1.70
N LYS A 158 -58.13 7.48 -2.36
CA LYS A 158 -59.30 6.85 -3.01
C LYS A 158 -60.44 6.55 -2.06
N LYS A 159 -60.14 6.04 -0.86
CA LYS A 159 -61.16 5.75 0.17
C LYS A 159 -61.81 7.02 0.68
N MET A 160 -61.02 8.07 0.91
CA MET A 160 -61.51 9.38 1.35
C MET A 160 -62.45 10.00 0.31
N ASN A 161 -62.01 10.08 -0.95
CA ASN A 161 -62.81 10.60 -2.05
C ASN A 161 -64.10 9.79 -2.25
N ALA A 162 -64.03 8.47 -2.08
CA ALA A 162 -65.19 7.60 -2.11
C ALA A 162 -66.16 7.81 -0.93
N GLY A 163 -65.63 8.06 0.28
CA GLY A 163 -66.45 8.41 1.44
C GLY A 163 -67.20 9.73 1.24
N PHE A 164 -66.55 10.74 0.66
CA PHE A 164 -67.22 11.99 0.30
C PHE A 164 -68.29 11.80 -0.77
N ALA A 165 -68.04 10.97 -1.80
CA ALA A 165 -69.05 10.62 -2.79
C ALA A 165 -70.25 9.90 -2.15
N SER A 166 -70.00 8.97 -1.23
CA SER A 166 -71.04 8.27 -0.46
C SER A 166 -71.86 9.22 0.41
N GLN A 167 -71.22 10.19 1.05
CA GLN A 167 -71.91 11.19 1.86
C GLN A 167 -72.74 12.14 0.99
N ALA A 168 -72.23 12.56 -0.16
CA ALA A 168 -72.98 13.34 -1.14
C ALA A 168 -74.24 12.57 -1.58
N ALA A 169 -74.10 11.28 -1.90
CA ALA A 169 -75.23 10.41 -2.24
C ALA A 169 -76.25 10.36 -1.09
N LEU A 170 -75.82 10.06 0.14
CA LEU A 170 -76.68 10.00 1.34
C LEU A 170 -77.40 11.32 1.64
N SER A 171 -76.78 12.46 1.32
CA SER A 171 -77.41 13.77 1.48
C SER A 171 -78.54 14.01 0.48
N GLY A 172 -78.46 13.42 -0.71
CA GLY A 172 -79.49 13.47 -1.74
C GLY A 172 -80.71 12.58 -1.47
N LEU A 173 -80.69 11.73 -0.44
CA LEU A 173 -81.86 10.92 -0.06
C LEU A 173 -83.00 11.83 0.42
N PHE A 174 -84.10 11.77 -0.32
CA PHE A 174 -85.29 12.60 -0.08
C PHE A 174 -85.84 12.38 1.34
N GLN A 175 -86.29 13.45 1.98
CA GLN A 175 -86.89 13.36 3.31
C GLN A 175 -88.38 12.99 3.19
N PRO A 176 -88.93 12.21 4.13
CA PRO A 176 -90.36 11.88 4.15
C PRO A 176 -91.26 13.14 4.24
N ASP A 177 -92.05 13.38 3.19
CA ASP A 177 -92.93 14.55 3.08
C ASP A 177 -94.37 14.26 3.57
N ALA A 178 -94.86 13.03 3.37
CA ALA A 178 -96.21 12.62 3.76
C ALA A 178 -96.29 12.09 5.20
N ASN A 179 -97.42 12.38 5.88
CA ASN A 179 -97.71 11.89 7.22
C ASN A 179 -98.07 10.40 7.21
N ASN A 180 -97.58 9.65 8.19
CA ASN A 180 -97.89 8.23 8.40
C ASN A 180 -97.51 7.29 7.24
N THR A 181 -96.60 7.70 6.34
CA THR A 181 -96.11 6.86 5.24
C THR A 181 -94.62 6.59 5.33
N VAL A 182 -94.22 5.38 4.91
CA VAL A 182 -92.82 5.00 4.71
C VAL A 182 -92.41 5.42 3.29
N ASN A 183 -91.32 6.15 3.16
CA ASN A 183 -90.76 6.55 1.86
C ASN A 183 -89.46 5.79 1.61
N PHE A 184 -89.32 5.21 0.42
CA PHE A 184 -88.08 4.61 -0.07
C PHE A 184 -87.40 5.58 -1.02
N THR A 185 -86.12 5.83 -0.82
CA THR A 185 -85.35 6.81 -1.59
C THR A 185 -84.06 6.20 -2.07
N ALA A 186 -83.63 6.61 -3.26
CA ALA A 186 -82.35 6.24 -3.84
C ALA A 186 -81.73 7.48 -4.46
N SER A 187 -80.42 7.60 -4.36
CA SER A 187 -79.67 8.75 -4.86
C SER A 187 -78.26 8.33 -5.25
N VAL A 188 -77.69 9.06 -6.20
CA VAL A 188 -76.29 8.89 -6.60
C VAL A 188 -75.52 10.15 -6.25
N GLY A 189 -74.28 9.99 -5.81
CA GLY A 189 -73.41 11.09 -5.42
C GLY A 189 -72.02 10.90 -5.97
N GLY A 190 -71.37 12.00 -6.32
CA GLY A 190 -70.02 11.99 -6.89
C GLY A 190 -69.10 12.94 -6.14
N TYR A 191 -67.83 12.55 -6.01
CA TYR A 191 -66.76 13.43 -5.55
C TYR A 191 -65.46 13.04 -6.24
N HIS A 192 -64.82 14.02 -6.88
CA HIS A 192 -63.65 13.81 -7.72
C HIS A 192 -63.90 12.68 -8.75
N THR A 193 -63.03 11.66 -8.83
CA THR A 193 -63.19 10.51 -9.73
C THR A 193 -64.03 9.37 -9.14
N GLN A 194 -64.76 9.59 -8.05
CA GLN A 194 -65.49 8.55 -7.33
C GLN A 194 -67.00 8.79 -7.39
N VAL A 195 -67.76 7.70 -7.59
CA VAL A 195 -69.24 7.71 -7.59
C VAL A 195 -69.76 6.70 -6.58
N ALA A 196 -70.82 7.08 -5.87
CA ALA A 196 -71.49 6.23 -4.89
C ALA A 196 -72.99 6.18 -5.16
N LEU A 197 -73.58 5.02 -4.86
CA LEU A 197 -75.02 4.81 -4.86
C LEU A 197 -75.50 4.72 -3.42
N ALA A 198 -76.50 5.51 -3.07
CA ALA A 198 -77.17 5.48 -1.79
C ALA A 198 -78.62 5.03 -1.96
N VAL A 199 -79.09 4.27 -0.97
CA VAL A 199 -80.49 3.91 -0.81
C VAL A 199 -80.86 4.10 0.65
N GLY A 200 -82.10 4.50 0.90
CA GLY A 200 -82.58 4.72 2.24
C GLY A 200 -84.08 4.65 2.34
N MET A 201 -84.53 4.73 3.57
CA MET A 201 -85.94 4.82 3.89
C MET A 201 -86.15 5.87 4.98
N GLY A 202 -87.33 6.44 5.03
CA GLY A 202 -87.70 7.33 6.10
C GLY A 202 -89.18 7.25 6.43
N TYR A 203 -89.49 7.62 7.67
CA TYR A 203 -90.84 7.64 8.19
C TYR A 203 -91.11 8.95 8.92
N ARG A 204 -92.31 9.50 8.71
CA ARG A 204 -92.80 10.69 9.41
C ARG A 204 -93.93 10.30 10.34
N PHE A 205 -93.64 10.30 11.64
CA PHE A 205 -94.59 9.96 12.70
C PHE A 205 -95.67 11.04 12.87
N SER A 206 -95.33 12.31 12.64
CA SER A 206 -96.25 13.44 12.73
C SER A 206 -95.70 14.63 11.93
N LYS A 207 -96.50 15.70 11.77
CA LYS A 207 -96.01 16.98 11.20
C LYS A 207 -94.78 17.51 11.94
N ASN A 208 -94.55 17.08 13.18
CA ASN A 208 -93.49 17.58 14.05
C ASN A 208 -92.28 16.65 14.17
N VAL A 209 -92.35 15.39 13.72
CA VAL A 209 -91.24 14.42 13.89
C VAL A 209 -91.07 13.55 12.65
N SER A 210 -89.87 13.57 12.07
CA SER A 210 -89.48 12.68 10.97
C SER A 210 -88.14 12.02 11.22
N THR A 211 -87.95 10.83 10.64
CA THR A 211 -86.71 10.06 10.73
C THR A 211 -86.34 9.51 9.36
N ARG A 212 -85.03 9.38 9.12
CA ARG A 212 -84.51 8.70 7.93
C ARG A 212 -83.27 7.89 8.28
N ALA A 213 -83.08 6.82 7.54
CA ALA A 213 -81.88 6.01 7.57
C ALA A 213 -81.49 5.63 6.14
N GLY A 214 -80.19 5.59 5.86
CA GLY A 214 -79.68 5.28 4.54
C GLY A 214 -78.33 4.61 4.59
N ILE A 215 -78.05 3.83 3.55
CA ILE A 215 -76.75 3.23 3.29
C ILE A 215 -76.26 3.65 1.92
N ALA A 216 -74.95 3.80 1.77
CA ALA A 216 -74.30 4.08 0.51
C ALA A 216 -73.16 3.10 0.26
N VAL A 217 -73.11 2.59 -0.96
CA VAL A 217 -72.07 1.70 -1.45
C VAL A 217 -71.24 2.43 -2.49
N ASN A 218 -69.93 2.22 -2.39
CA ASN A 218 -68.96 2.74 -3.34
C ASN A 218 -67.91 1.65 -3.58
N PRO A 219 -67.47 1.43 -4.84
CA PRO A 219 -66.47 0.42 -5.18
C PRO A 219 -65.16 0.51 -4.37
N ASN A 220 -64.81 1.70 -3.89
CA ASN A 220 -63.56 1.99 -3.18
C ASN A 220 -63.71 2.20 -1.65
N SER A 221 -64.91 2.54 -1.12
CA SER A 221 -65.14 2.77 0.32
C SER A 221 -66.02 1.72 1.02
N ARG A 222 -66.38 0.63 0.34
CA ARG A 222 -67.16 -0.51 0.85
C ARG A 222 -68.60 -0.20 1.26
N LEU A 223 -68.83 0.53 2.36
CA LEU A 223 -70.17 0.83 2.88
C LEU A 223 -70.12 2.04 3.83
N THR A 224 -71.01 3.00 3.63
CA THR A 224 -71.26 4.14 4.53
C THR A 224 -72.73 4.12 4.93
N TYR A 225 -73.08 4.54 6.14
CA TYR A 225 -74.45 4.59 6.60
C TYR A 225 -74.72 5.92 7.31
N ASN A 226 -75.96 6.39 7.26
CA ASN A 226 -76.43 7.52 8.05
C ASN A 226 -77.79 7.25 8.67
N THR A 227 -78.05 7.97 9.76
CA THR A 227 -79.38 8.06 10.37
C THR A 227 -79.59 9.51 10.79
N ALA A 228 -80.82 10.00 10.68
CA ALA A 228 -81.16 11.36 11.08
C ALA A 228 -82.58 11.43 11.61
N ILE A 229 -82.80 12.32 12.57
CA ILE A 229 -84.08 12.61 13.21
C ILE A 229 -84.29 14.12 13.15
N ASN A 230 -85.48 14.55 12.76
CA ASN A 230 -85.84 15.96 12.66
C ASN A 230 -87.08 16.24 13.52
N PHE A 231 -86.98 17.30 14.33
CA PHE A 231 -88.07 17.83 15.16
C PHE A 231 -88.45 19.22 14.67
N ALA A 232 -89.74 19.47 14.46
CA ALA A 232 -90.29 20.78 14.14
C ALA A 232 -91.28 21.19 15.25
N TRP A 233 -91.14 22.40 15.77
CA TRP A 233 -92.01 22.96 16.81
C TRP A 233 -92.81 24.15 16.27
#